data_AF-A0AAD5M8L4-F1
#
_entry.id   AF-A0AAD5M8L4-F1
#
_cell.length_a   1.000
_cell.length_b   1.000
_cell.length_c   1.000
_cell.angle_alpha   90.00
_cell.angle_beta   90.00
_cell.angle_gamma   90.00
#
_symmetry.space_group_name_H-M   'P 1'
#
loop_
_entity.id
_entity.type
_entity.pdbx_description
1 polymer ?
#
loop_
_entity_poly.entity_id
_entity_poly.type
_entity_poly.pdbx_seq_one_letter_code
_entity_poly.pdbx_strand_id
1 'polypeptide(L)'
;MEQDWEMVAANEVHVVDELKKQGNALFHRRQFIDAVQSYSRALERLPDYQSAPHRFTPNDVDALIRLEVAVRLNRALAYIELQDDKLLFYAEQDCSRALELQPGGVKALYRRALARERLGTLQVWETEG
;
A
#
# COMPACT_ATOMS: atom_id res chain seq x y z
N MET A 1 -8.94 31.80 4.69
CA MET A 1 -8.88 30.84 5.80
C MET A 1 -9.50 29.49 5.44
N GLU A 2 -10.55 29.39 4.61
CA GLU A 2 -11.00 28.08 4.06
C GLU A 2 -10.11 27.55 2.93
N GLN A 3 -9.55 28.43 2.10
CA GLN A 3 -8.76 28.04 0.92
C GLN A 3 -7.38 27.42 1.24
N ASP A 4 -6.82 27.69 2.43
CA ASP A 4 -5.45 27.30 2.75
C ASP A 4 -5.34 25.80 3.08
N TRP A 5 -6.35 25.22 3.75
CA TRP A 5 -6.34 23.80 4.10
C TRP A 5 -6.69 22.91 2.89
N GLU A 6 -7.58 23.38 1.99
CA GLU A 6 -7.92 22.68 0.74
C GLU A 6 -6.69 22.56 -0.17
N MET A 7 -5.90 23.63 -0.29
CA MET A 7 -4.68 23.65 -1.08
C MET A 7 -3.61 22.68 -0.51
N VAL A 8 -3.51 22.61 0.82
CA VAL A 8 -2.58 21.67 1.49
C VAL A 8 -3.02 20.23 1.24
N ALA A 9 -4.30 19.91 1.41
CA ALA A 9 -4.82 18.56 1.16
C ALA A 9 -4.61 18.12 -0.30
N ALA A 10 -4.90 18.99 -1.26
CA ALA A 10 -4.68 18.70 -2.68
C ALA A 10 -3.19 18.45 -3.01
N ASN A 11 -2.29 19.23 -2.41
CA ASN A 11 -0.85 19.03 -2.58
C ASN A 11 -0.36 17.72 -1.94
N GLU A 12 -0.86 17.36 -0.76
CA GLU A 12 -0.55 16.09 -0.09
C GLU A 12 -1.00 14.89 -0.95
N VAL A 13 -2.23 14.92 -1.46
CA VAL A 13 -2.77 13.89 -2.38
C VAL A 13 -1.89 13.76 -3.63
N HIS A 14 -1.51 14.88 -4.25
CA HIS A 14 -0.68 14.89 -5.45
C HIS A 14 0.69 14.27 -5.21
N VAL A 15 1.34 14.59 -4.09
CA VAL A 15 2.66 14.01 -3.74
C VAL A 15 2.60 12.49 -3.61
N VAL A 16 1.57 11.96 -2.95
CA VAL A 16 1.39 10.51 -2.79
C VAL A 16 1.13 9.85 -4.13
N ASP A 17 0.32 10.47 -5.00
CA ASP A 17 0.04 9.94 -6.34
C ASP A 17 1.29 9.88 -7.23
N GLU A 18 2.15 10.90 -7.18
CA GLU A 18 3.41 10.91 -7.91
C GLU A 18 4.39 9.84 -7.42
N LEU A 19 4.52 9.65 -6.10
CA LEU A 19 5.35 8.58 -5.55
C LEU A 19 4.82 7.19 -5.94
N LYS A 20 3.49 7.02 -5.97
CA LYS A 20 2.87 5.80 -6.50
C LYS A 20 3.20 5.58 -7.97
N LYS A 21 3.13 6.62 -8.82
CA LYS A 21 3.49 6.53 -10.25
C LYS A 21 4.96 6.15 -10.43
N GLN A 22 5.85 6.75 -9.65
CA GLN A 22 7.28 6.41 -9.64
C GLN A 22 7.49 4.94 -9.24
N GLY A 23 6.84 4.48 -8.16
CA GLY A 23 6.85 3.08 -7.76
C GLY A 23 6.35 2.13 -8.86
N ASN A 24 5.26 2.51 -9.56
CA ASN A 24 4.74 1.72 -10.68
C ASN A 24 5.74 1.63 -11.83
N ALA A 25 6.39 2.75 -12.17
CA ALA A 25 7.40 2.78 -13.23
C ALA A 25 8.60 1.88 -12.90
N LEU A 26 9.08 1.91 -11.65
CA LEU A 26 10.14 1.03 -11.15
C LEU A 26 9.70 -0.44 -11.15
N PHE A 27 8.46 -0.71 -10.73
CA PHE A 27 7.87 -2.04 -10.73
C PHE A 27 7.83 -2.65 -12.14
N HIS A 28 7.39 -1.87 -13.15
CA HIS A 28 7.38 -2.32 -14.54
C HIS A 28 8.77 -2.60 -15.12
N ARG A 29 9.81 -1.99 -14.54
CA ARG A 29 11.23 -2.26 -14.86
C ARG A 29 11.81 -3.42 -14.05
N ARG A 30 11.00 -4.13 -13.25
CA ARG A 30 11.42 -5.19 -12.32
C ARG A 30 12.38 -4.72 -11.22
N GLN A 31 12.43 -3.42 -10.95
CA GLN A 31 13.21 -2.84 -9.86
C GLN A 31 12.37 -2.85 -8.58
N PHE A 32 12.12 -4.05 -8.04
CA PHE A 32 11.13 -4.23 -6.97
C PHE A 32 11.53 -3.59 -5.64
N ILE A 33 12.82 -3.58 -5.29
CA ILE A 33 13.32 -2.93 -4.08
C ILE A 33 13.05 -1.42 -4.14
N ASP A 34 13.41 -0.77 -5.25
CA ASP A 34 13.20 0.66 -5.46
C ASP A 34 11.70 1.01 -5.53
N ALA A 35 10.90 0.11 -6.12
CA ALA A 35 9.45 0.25 -6.13
C ALA A 35 8.88 0.21 -4.70
N VAL A 36 9.30 -0.76 -3.87
CA VAL A 36 8.92 -0.85 -2.45
C VAL A 36 9.28 0.44 -1.72
N GLN A 37 10.49 0.96 -1.90
CA GLN A 37 10.93 2.22 -1.27
C GLN A 37 10.03 3.39 -1.69
N SER A 38 9.70 3.50 -2.98
CA SER A 38 8.83 4.56 -3.49
C SER A 38 7.41 4.48 -2.90
N TYR A 39 6.84 3.28 -2.82
CA TYR A 39 5.54 3.08 -2.17
C TYR A 39 5.57 3.35 -0.67
N SER A 40 6.64 2.97 0.04
CA SER A 40 6.79 3.28 1.46
C SER A 40 6.83 4.78 1.71
N ARG A 41 7.58 5.53 0.90
CA ARG A 41 7.58 6.99 0.94
C ARG A 41 6.20 7.58 0.63
N ALA A 42 5.43 6.96 -0.29
CA ALA A 42 4.06 7.39 -0.55
C ALA A 42 3.17 7.24 0.70
N LEU A 43 3.29 6.14 1.43
CA LEU A 43 2.52 5.92 2.67
C LEU A 43 2.96 6.84 3.81
N GLU A 44 4.25 7.16 3.93
CA GLU A 44 4.77 8.15 4.90
C GLU A 44 4.25 9.57 4.63
N ARG A 45 3.89 9.86 3.38
CA ARG A 45 3.36 11.16 2.95
C ARG A 45 1.85 11.22 2.91
N LEU A 46 1.15 10.12 3.22
CA LEU A 46 -0.29 10.16 3.39
C LEU A 46 -0.63 11.05 4.58
N PRO A 47 -1.56 12.01 4.42
CA PRO A 47 -2.04 12.79 5.53
C PRO A 47 -2.79 11.91 6.53
N ASP A 48 -2.78 12.29 7.81
CA ASP A 48 -3.59 11.63 8.84
C ASP A 48 -5.06 12.06 8.72
N TYR A 49 -5.73 11.54 7.70
CA TYR A 49 -7.15 11.79 7.43
C TYR A 49 -8.08 11.03 8.40
N GLN A 50 -7.55 10.08 9.17
CA GLN A 50 -8.32 9.30 10.14
C GLN A 50 -8.47 10.05 11.47
N SER A 51 -7.39 10.65 11.97
CA SER A 51 -7.42 11.39 13.25
C SER A 51 -7.88 12.85 13.10
N ALA A 52 -7.80 13.42 11.88
CA ALA A 52 -8.19 14.80 11.61
C ALA A 52 -9.18 14.94 10.43
N PRO A 53 -10.37 14.31 10.50
CA PRO A 53 -11.32 14.28 9.38
C PRO A 53 -11.88 15.65 8.98
N HIS A 54 -11.87 16.64 9.89
CA HIS A 54 -12.33 18.00 9.62
C HIS A 54 -11.43 18.80 8.66
N ARG A 55 -10.22 18.30 8.36
CA ARG A 55 -9.29 18.89 7.37
C ARG A 55 -9.61 18.47 5.93
N PHE A 56 -10.56 17.56 5.74
CA PHE A 56 -10.82 16.92 4.46
C PHE A 56 -12.32 16.88 4.20
N THR A 57 -12.73 17.09 2.96
CA THR A 57 -14.11 16.79 2.57
C THR A 57 -14.31 15.27 2.52
N PRO A 58 -15.54 14.75 2.59
CA PRO A 58 -15.80 13.32 2.40
C PRO A 58 -15.23 12.77 1.08
N ASN A 59 -15.24 13.58 0.01
CA ASN A 59 -14.68 13.17 -1.28
C ASN A 59 -13.15 13.08 -1.25
N ASP A 60 -12.48 13.96 -0.50
CA ASP A 60 -11.02 13.90 -0.30
C ASP A 60 -10.63 12.66 0.51
N VAL A 61 -11.37 12.36 1.58
CA VAL A 61 -11.18 11.15 2.39
C VAL A 61 -11.35 9.90 1.52
N ASP A 62 -12.40 9.83 0.70
CA ASP A 62 -12.61 8.73 -0.22
C ASP A 62 -11.47 8.59 -1.25
N ALA A 63 -10.94 9.70 -1.76
CA ALA A 63 -9.80 9.69 -2.68
C ALA A 63 -8.51 9.21 -1.99
N LEU A 64 -8.26 9.65 -0.76
CA LEU A 64 -7.13 9.25 0.06
C LEU A 64 -7.19 7.76 0.42
N ILE A 65 -8.36 7.25 0.80
CA ILE A 65 -8.57 5.81 1.06
C ILE A 65 -8.26 4.99 -0.19
N ARG A 66 -8.81 5.37 -1.35
CA ARG A 66 -8.52 4.68 -2.62
C ARG A 66 -7.03 4.71 -2.96
N LEU A 67 -6.36 5.82 -2.69
CA LEU A 67 -4.95 5.99 -2.95
C LEU A 67 -4.09 5.12 -2.02
N GLU A 68 -4.38 5.12 -0.71
CA GLU A 68 -3.71 4.27 0.28
C GLU A 68 -3.86 2.79 -0.08
N VAL A 69 -5.09 2.34 -0.38
CA VAL A 69 -5.36 0.96 -0.81
C VAL A 69 -4.53 0.60 -2.03
N ALA A 70 -4.50 1.46 -3.05
CA ALA A 70 -3.73 1.21 -4.27
C ALA A 70 -2.22 1.08 -4.00
N VAL A 71 -1.65 2.00 -3.20
CA VAL A 71 -0.23 1.99 -2.85
C VAL A 71 0.13 0.73 -2.07
N ARG A 72 -0.65 0.38 -1.04
CA ARG A 72 -0.42 -0.84 -0.23
C ARG A 72 -0.49 -2.10 -1.07
N LEU A 73 -1.49 -2.22 -1.94
CA LEU A 73 -1.60 -3.40 -2.80
C LEU A 73 -0.42 -3.51 -3.77
N ASN A 74 0.04 -2.40 -4.34
CA ASN A 74 1.19 -2.42 -5.23
C ASN A 74 2.50 -2.76 -4.49
N ARG A 75 2.67 -2.25 -3.27
CA ARG A 75 3.80 -2.60 -2.41
C ARG A 75 3.76 -4.08 -2.00
N ALA A 76 2.60 -4.59 -1.63
CA ALA A 76 2.40 -6.01 -1.34
C ALA A 76 2.78 -6.91 -2.52
N LEU A 77 2.38 -6.54 -3.75
CA LEU A 77 2.80 -7.27 -4.93
C LEU A 77 4.32 -7.20 -5.13
N ALA A 78 4.94 -6.04 -4.94
CA ALA A 78 6.40 -5.90 -5.03
C ALA A 78 7.15 -6.79 -4.02
N TYR A 79 6.64 -6.92 -2.79
CA TYR A 79 7.19 -7.88 -1.82
C TYR A 79 7.05 -9.34 -2.30
N ILE A 80 5.92 -9.72 -2.88
CA ILE A 80 5.70 -11.08 -3.41
C ILE A 80 6.63 -11.38 -4.61
N GLU A 81 6.88 -10.38 -5.46
CA GLU A 81 7.77 -10.48 -6.64
C GLU A 81 9.26 -10.50 -6.27
N LEU A 82 9.64 -9.98 -5.10
CA LEU A 82 11.03 -10.07 -4.62
C LEU A 82 11.46 -11.51 -4.32
N GLN A 83 10.51 -12.44 -4.16
CA GLN A 83 10.78 -13.84 -3.81
C GLN A 83 11.66 -14.00 -2.56
N ASP A 84 11.64 -12.98 -1.69
CA ASP A 84 12.25 -13.04 -0.36
C ASP A 84 11.14 -13.34 0.64
N ASP A 85 11.22 -14.56 1.18
CA ASP A 85 10.26 -15.12 2.10
C ASP A 85 10.07 -14.28 3.37
N LYS A 86 11.12 -13.59 3.81
CA LYS A 86 11.08 -12.71 4.99
C LYS A 86 10.18 -11.49 4.77
N LEU A 87 9.91 -11.14 3.51
CA LEU A 87 9.11 -9.98 3.15
C LEU A 87 7.62 -10.29 2.98
N LEU A 88 7.23 -11.57 2.91
CA LEU A 88 5.84 -11.98 2.71
C LEU A 88 4.92 -11.53 3.84
N PHE A 89 5.43 -11.42 5.07
CA PHE A 89 4.69 -10.87 6.20
C PHE A 89 4.23 -9.43 5.94
N TYR A 90 5.09 -8.59 5.36
CA TYR A 90 4.72 -7.22 5.00
C TYR A 90 3.68 -7.18 3.88
N ALA A 91 3.73 -8.12 2.93
CA ALA A 91 2.72 -8.25 1.89
C ALA A 91 1.34 -8.60 2.48
N GLU A 92 1.29 -9.55 3.42
CA GLU A 92 0.07 -9.90 4.13
C GLU A 92 -0.48 -8.70 4.93
N GLN A 93 0.38 -7.98 5.64
CA GLN A 93 0.01 -6.81 6.43
C GLN A 93 -0.61 -5.73 5.56
N ASP A 94 0.03 -5.39 4.43
CA ASP A 94 -0.49 -4.39 3.49
C ASP A 94 -1.84 -4.80 2.90
N CYS A 95 -2.00 -6.08 2.54
CA CYS A 95 -3.29 -6.57 2.04
C CYS A 95 -4.38 -6.58 3.12
N SER A 96 -4.03 -6.87 4.36
CA SER A 96 -4.97 -6.85 5.49
C SER A 96 -5.45 -5.43 5.76
N ARG A 97 -4.53 -4.46 5.79
CA ARG A 97 -4.89 -3.05 5.92
C ARG A 97 -5.74 -2.54 4.75
N ALA A 98 -5.44 -2.98 3.52
CA ALA A 98 -6.27 -2.65 2.36
C ALA A 98 -7.71 -3.19 2.49
N LEU A 99 -7.90 -4.36 3.12
CA LEU A 99 -9.22 -4.95 3.35
C LEU A 99 -9.99 -4.31 4.51
N GLU A 100 -9.30 -3.76 5.51
CA GLU A 100 -9.92 -2.94 6.56
C GLU A 100 -10.53 -1.67 5.96
N LEU A 101 -9.81 -1.04 5.03
CA LEU A 101 -10.24 0.18 4.34
C LEU A 101 -11.30 -0.09 3.27
N GLN A 102 -11.13 -1.16 2.50
CA GLN A 102 -12.06 -1.57 1.44
C GLN A 102 -12.38 -3.07 1.55
N PRO A 103 -13.40 -3.42 2.35
CA PRO A 103 -13.85 -4.79 2.49
C PRO A 103 -14.23 -5.41 1.14
N GLY A 104 -13.84 -6.67 0.90
CA GLY A 104 -14.19 -7.41 -0.32
C GLY A 104 -13.32 -7.11 -1.55
N GLY A 105 -12.23 -6.35 -1.40
CA GLY A 105 -11.29 -6.09 -2.50
C GLY A 105 -10.65 -7.37 -3.06
N VAL A 106 -11.04 -7.80 -4.26
CA VAL A 106 -10.58 -9.06 -4.90
C VAL A 106 -9.05 -9.15 -5.00
N LYS A 107 -8.38 -8.06 -5.42
CA LYS A 107 -6.91 -8.02 -5.52
C LYS A 107 -6.23 -8.17 -4.16
N ALA A 108 -6.81 -7.58 -3.12
CA ALA A 108 -6.30 -7.68 -1.75
C ALA A 108 -6.46 -9.08 -1.20
N LEU A 109 -7.64 -9.70 -1.38
CA LEU A 109 -7.91 -11.08 -0.98
C LEU A 109 -6.94 -12.05 -1.66
N TYR A 110 -6.80 -11.95 -2.98
CA TYR A 110 -5.92 -12.81 -3.77
C TYR A 110 -4.46 -12.69 -3.32
N ARG A 111 -3.92 -11.48 -3.23
CA ARG A 111 -2.51 -11.26 -2.84
C ARG A 111 -2.24 -11.70 -1.39
N ARG A 112 -3.20 -11.48 -0.48
CA ARG A 112 -3.09 -11.96 0.91
C ARG A 112 -3.06 -13.48 0.99
N ALA A 113 -3.93 -14.15 0.23
CA ALA A 113 -3.94 -15.62 0.18
C ALA A 113 -2.60 -16.16 -0.37
N LEU A 114 -2.09 -15.56 -1.44
CA LEU A 114 -0.79 -15.93 -2.02
C LEU A 114 0.38 -15.75 -1.03
N ALA A 115 0.41 -14.64 -0.28
CA ALA A 115 1.43 -14.43 0.74
C ALA A 115 1.37 -15.47 1.87
N ARG A 116 0.16 -15.78 2.36
CA ARG A 116 -0.09 -16.79 3.41
C ARG A 116 0.26 -18.20 2.98
N GLU A 117 -0.06 -18.58 1.74
CA GLU A 117 0.27 -19.89 1.20
C GLU A 117 1.79 -20.12 1.19
N ARG A 118 2.56 -19.12 0.73
CA ARG A 118 4.02 -19.20 0.73
C ARG A 118 4.59 -19.22 2.15
N LEU A 119 4.10 -18.38 3.05
CA LEU A 119 4.48 -18.38 4.46
C LEU A 119 4.20 -19.72 5.16
N GLY A 120 3.01 -20.29 4.94
CA GLY A 120 2.65 -21.60 5.51
C GLY A 120 3.50 -22.73 4.93
N THR A 121 3.82 -22.66 3.64
CA THR A 121 4.74 -23.59 3.00
C THR A 121 6.10 -23.59 3.71
N LEU A 122 6.69 -22.41 3.96
CA LEU A 122 7.98 -22.27 4.66
C LEU A 122 7.99 -22.86 6.07
N GLN A 123 6.92 -22.63 6.84
CA GLN A 123 6.83 -23.18 8.19
C GLN A 123 6.87 -24.70 8.19
N VAL A 124 6.29 -25.37 7.18
CA VAL A 124 6.38 -26.82 7.04
C VAL A 124 7.82 -27.24 6.76
N TRP A 125 8.53 -26.57 5.85
CA TRP A 125 9.92 -26.89 5.51
C TRP A 125 10.90 -26.70 6.68
N GLU A 126 10.72 -25.67 7.51
CA GLU A 126 11.57 -25.43 8.68
C GLU A 126 11.36 -26.46 9.80
N THR A 127 10.20 -27.12 9.84
CA THR A 127 9.90 -28.15 10.85
C THR A 127 10.33 -29.56 10.46
N GLU A 128 10.65 -29.80 9.18
CA GLU A 128 10.96 -31.13 8.63
C GLU A 128 12.45 -31.34 8.28
N GLY A 129 13.35 -30.39 8.61
CA GLY A 129 14.80 -30.46 8.36
C GLY A 129 15.65 -30.44 9.62
#